data_AF-A0A031IXN8-F1
#
_entry.id   AF-A0A031IXN8-F1
#
_cell.length_a   1.000
_cell.length_b   1.000
_cell.length_c   1.000
_cell.angle_alpha   90.00
_cell.angle_beta   90.00
_cell.angle_gamma   90.00
#
_symmetry.space_group_name_H-M   'P 1'
#
loop_
_entity.id
_entity.type
_entity.pdbx_description
1 polymer ?
#
loop_
_entity_poly.entity_id
_entity_poly.type
_entity_poly.pdbx_seq_one_letter_code
_entity_poly.pdbx_strand_id
1 'polypeptide(L)'
;MSTESAKTPAVQPKQLAHLAIPGMPTNVDGYDGGIPVWLMEKGLTVRVDNSWFANADDVIQIVRMPGMEELASTKVKPGEENRQSFFFSIPEEKLPDGEVRLGYVVNFKGGTDYQPSYPLSVLVKKNLPAGEDNNQLEPGHSELTFTLSTLEVNPPNAAKGVSVIVDPYPNMHPRDRIYLKWGDVTIGQQISGVGQATLILVNNAQLIEAGNSDGLLVSFYVVDVVGNASTSRSKYIPVRVDLGSAQHDGPFIQSEDQSGFIDIERLAGENLKVGMYTPANVGRIGDWYVFTVKAYPPLGGKVVHRRIETITRAGTATYHDVPYSKVRAAAGGAVEISCELIRADDLVNQVSKKTFSEVVGPVARLEAPYFEKYPEDIVIIERELVLNIPWYAWRKPTDRLTLILRYVKSLNEIILFSVTKSVGTFWADGAPVHWVINGTDIEQFAGYAPDLYFVYESGSASNRARSVDLNESLRRSVRILQGS
;
A
#
# COMPACT_ATOMS: atom_id res chain seq x y z
N MET A 1 27.18 43.48 36.22
CA MET A 1 25.72 43.29 36.33
C MET A 1 25.29 42.42 35.16
N SER A 2 25.19 41.12 35.38
CA SER A 2 24.66 40.19 34.39
C SER A 2 23.16 40.10 34.63
N THR A 3 22.37 40.61 33.69
CA THR A 3 20.91 40.51 33.74
C THR A 3 20.51 39.08 33.41
N GLU A 4 20.20 38.33 34.46
CA GLU A 4 19.50 37.05 34.39
C GLU A 4 18.10 37.33 33.82
N SER A 5 17.85 36.92 32.57
CA SER A 5 16.49 36.92 32.03
C SER A 5 15.68 35.90 32.81
N ALA A 6 14.78 36.39 33.66
CA ALA A 6 13.80 35.57 34.36
C ALA A 6 13.02 34.73 33.33
N LYS A 7 13.22 33.41 33.37
CA LYS A 7 12.34 32.46 32.68
C LYS A 7 10.94 32.64 33.26
N THR A 8 10.01 33.12 32.44
CA THR A 8 8.59 33.13 32.77
C THR A 8 8.18 31.70 33.17
N PRO A 9 7.52 31.50 34.32
CA PRO A 9 7.04 30.17 34.71
C PRO A 9 6.11 29.66 33.62
N ALA A 10 6.32 28.42 33.16
CA ALA A 10 5.37 27.78 32.27
C ALA A 10 4.01 27.71 33.01
N VAL A 11 2.93 28.12 32.34
CA VAL A 11 1.57 28.12 32.89
C VAL A 11 0.86 26.87 32.39
N GLN A 12 0.12 26.19 33.26
CA GLN A 12 -0.66 25.00 32.87
C GLN A 12 -1.67 25.43 31.79
N PRO A 13 -1.72 24.72 30.65
CA PRO A 13 -2.62 25.13 29.59
C PRO A 13 -4.07 25.09 30.09
N LYS A 14 -4.90 26.04 29.66
CA LYS A 14 -6.32 26.06 30.02
C LYS A 14 -7.11 24.90 29.40
N GLN A 15 -6.60 24.33 28.31
CA GLN A 15 -7.19 23.18 27.63
C GLN A 15 -6.09 22.29 27.02
N LEU A 16 -6.27 20.97 27.08
CA LEU A 16 -5.31 20.02 26.53
C LEU A 16 -5.50 19.88 25.01
N ALA A 17 -4.40 19.63 24.29
CA ALA A 17 -4.40 19.50 22.83
C ALA A 17 -5.20 18.27 22.37
N HIS A 18 -5.51 18.16 21.07
CA HIS A 18 -6.10 16.93 20.53
C HIS A 18 -5.16 15.74 20.75
N LEU A 19 -5.73 14.55 20.92
CA LEU A 19 -4.98 13.32 20.68
C LEU A 19 -4.62 13.22 19.19
N ALA A 20 -3.58 12.45 18.88
CA ALA A 20 -3.15 12.15 17.53
C ALA A 20 -3.35 10.67 17.21
N ILE A 21 -3.72 10.37 15.96
CA ILE A 21 -3.87 8.99 15.46
C ILE A 21 -2.86 8.81 14.31
N PRO A 22 -1.74 8.10 14.54
CA PRO A 22 -0.78 7.80 13.49
C PRO A 22 -1.44 7.07 12.31
N GLY A 23 -1.14 7.51 11.08
CA GLY A 23 -1.67 6.92 9.86
C GLY A 23 -3.10 7.35 9.49
N MET A 24 -3.78 8.15 10.32
CA MET A 24 -5.11 8.68 10.05
C MET A 24 -5.12 9.58 8.80
N PRO A 25 -5.97 9.31 7.79
CA PRO A 25 -6.22 10.24 6.71
C PRO A 25 -6.87 11.53 7.21
N THR A 26 -6.30 12.68 6.85
CA THR A 26 -6.76 14.01 7.31
C THR A 26 -7.70 14.72 6.33
N ASN A 27 -7.84 14.22 5.10
CA ASN A 27 -8.65 14.84 4.05
C ASN A 27 -10.03 14.19 3.96
N VAL A 28 -10.80 14.28 5.05
CA VAL A 28 -12.15 13.68 5.14
C VAL A 28 -13.16 14.79 5.45
N ASP A 29 -13.85 15.31 4.42
CA ASP A 29 -14.62 16.55 4.63
C ASP A 29 -15.71 16.40 5.71
N GLY A 30 -15.78 17.38 6.61
CA GLY A 30 -16.69 17.37 7.76
C GLY A 30 -16.09 16.78 9.03
N TYR A 31 -14.89 16.21 8.96
CA TYR A 31 -14.19 15.59 10.09
C TYR A 31 -12.72 16.04 10.14
N ASP A 32 -12.09 15.90 11.29
CA ASP A 32 -10.64 16.12 11.47
C ASP A 32 -9.83 14.99 10.81
N GLY A 33 -10.45 13.83 10.58
CA GLY A 33 -9.88 12.72 9.84
C GLY A 33 -10.78 11.49 9.75
N GLY A 34 -10.25 10.42 9.17
CA GLY A 34 -10.93 9.14 9.01
C GLY A 34 -10.20 7.99 9.68
N ILE A 35 -10.92 7.00 10.17
CA ILE A 35 -10.36 5.77 10.74
C ILE A 35 -10.77 4.61 9.84
N PRO A 36 -9.93 4.23 8.85
CA PRO A 36 -10.12 3.02 8.07
C PRO A 36 -9.99 1.75 8.92
N VAL A 37 -10.62 0.66 8.47
CA VAL A 37 -10.69 -0.61 9.21
C VAL A 37 -9.30 -1.20 9.50
N TRP A 38 -8.36 -1.03 8.56
CA TRP A 38 -7.00 -1.54 8.70
C TRP A 38 -6.23 -0.93 9.88
N LEU A 39 -6.56 0.30 10.31
CA LEU A 39 -5.94 0.91 11.50
C LEU A 39 -6.42 0.26 12.81
N MET A 40 -7.56 -0.43 12.79
CA MET A 40 -8.19 -1.00 13.97
C MET A 40 -7.92 -2.50 14.13
N GLU A 41 -7.43 -3.19 13.09
CA GLU A 41 -7.26 -4.66 13.08
C GLU A 41 -6.47 -5.20 14.28
N LYS A 42 -5.46 -4.44 14.77
CA LYS A 42 -4.64 -4.79 15.94
C LYS A 42 -4.80 -3.80 17.10
N GLY A 43 -5.95 -3.15 17.16
CA GLY A 43 -6.27 -2.05 18.04
C GLY A 43 -5.71 -0.72 17.54
N LEU A 44 -6.56 0.30 17.52
CA LEU A 44 -6.22 1.62 17.03
C LEU A 44 -5.17 2.28 17.93
N THR A 45 -4.02 2.61 17.37
CA THR A 45 -2.98 3.33 18.10
C THR A 45 -3.33 4.81 18.22
N VAL A 46 -3.40 5.29 19.45
CA VAL A 46 -3.62 6.70 19.80
C VAL A 46 -2.39 7.22 20.53
N ARG A 47 -1.96 8.43 20.19
CA ARG A 47 -0.87 9.15 20.83
C ARG A 47 -1.44 10.38 21.56
N VAL A 48 -1.03 10.57 22.80
CA VAL A 48 -1.26 11.78 23.59
C VAL A 48 0.07 12.45 23.82
N ASP A 49 0.23 13.67 23.31
CA ASP A 49 1.41 14.48 23.61
C ASP A 49 1.35 15.00 25.05
N ASN A 50 2.47 14.93 25.75
CA ASN A 50 2.58 15.45 27.10
C ASN A 50 2.64 16.98 27.05
N SER A 51 1.46 17.60 27.14
CA SER A 51 1.29 19.05 27.07
C SER A 51 0.97 19.69 28.42
N TRP A 52 1.11 18.96 29.55
CA TRP A 52 0.79 19.44 30.88
C TRP A 52 1.94 19.21 31.86
N PHE A 53 1.80 19.72 33.09
CA PHE A 53 2.73 19.39 34.17
C PHE A 53 2.41 18.01 34.72
N ALA A 54 2.90 16.98 34.05
CA ALA A 54 2.68 15.61 34.47
C ALA A 54 3.34 15.34 35.83
N ASN A 55 2.58 14.70 36.71
CA ASN A 55 3.07 14.16 37.96
C ASN A 55 2.94 12.63 37.93
N ALA A 56 3.83 11.96 38.65
CA ALA A 56 3.61 10.55 38.97
C ALA A 56 2.23 10.38 39.62
N ASP A 57 1.53 9.33 39.21
CA ASP A 57 0.14 9.01 39.57
C ASP A 57 -0.97 9.81 38.88
N ASP A 58 -0.65 10.74 37.97
CA ASP A 58 -1.67 11.29 37.05
C ASP A 58 -2.25 10.15 36.20
N VAL A 59 -3.57 10.15 35.99
CA VAL A 59 -4.27 9.13 35.19
C VAL A 59 -4.76 9.75 33.89
N ILE A 60 -4.28 9.20 32.77
CA ILE A 60 -4.68 9.61 31.42
C ILE A 60 -5.70 8.59 30.92
N GLN A 61 -6.89 9.04 30.57
CA GLN A 61 -7.97 8.21 30.02
C GLN A 61 -8.29 8.68 28.61
N ILE A 62 -8.23 7.77 27.63
CA ILE A 62 -8.80 8.00 26.31
C ILE A 62 -10.30 7.75 26.40
N VAL A 63 -11.09 8.69 25.88
CA VAL A 63 -12.54 8.68 26.05
C VAL A 63 -13.29 8.97 24.75
N ARG A 64 -14.51 8.43 24.65
CA ARG A 64 -15.49 8.86 23.64
C ARG A 64 -16.31 10.01 24.17
N MET A 65 -16.25 11.16 23.49
CA MET A 65 -16.97 12.38 23.86
C MET A 65 -18.33 12.49 23.14
N PRO A 66 -19.33 13.18 23.71
CA PRO A 66 -19.32 13.89 25.00
C PRO A 66 -19.60 13.01 26.22
N GLY A 67 -19.95 11.72 26.03
CA GLY A 67 -20.33 10.82 27.13
C GLY A 67 -19.20 10.43 28.09
N MET A 68 -17.95 10.73 27.74
CA MET A 68 -16.74 10.40 28.50
C MET A 68 -16.57 8.91 28.80
N GLU A 69 -17.03 8.04 27.89
CA GLU A 69 -16.86 6.60 28.02
C GLU A 69 -15.39 6.21 27.87
N GLU A 70 -14.83 5.51 28.84
CA GLU A 70 -13.41 5.12 28.84
C GLU A 70 -13.10 4.01 27.82
N LEU A 71 -12.15 4.31 26.94
CA LEU A 71 -11.69 3.42 25.88
C LEU A 71 -10.36 2.74 26.25
N ALA A 72 -9.45 3.49 26.86
CA ALA A 72 -8.13 3.05 27.31
C ALA A 72 -7.64 3.96 28.44
N SER A 73 -6.74 3.47 29.29
CA SER A 73 -6.15 4.30 30.34
C SER A 73 -4.74 3.89 30.70
N THR A 74 -4.00 4.84 31.25
CA THR A 74 -2.70 4.60 31.85
C THR A 74 -2.50 5.54 33.02
N LYS A 75 -1.56 5.18 33.89
CA LYS A 75 -1.12 6.01 35.00
C LYS A 75 0.34 6.36 34.79
N VAL A 76 0.66 7.64 34.88
CA VAL A 76 2.04 8.16 34.75
C VAL A 76 2.89 7.56 35.86
N LYS A 77 3.93 6.81 35.50
CA LYS A 77 4.83 6.18 36.48
C LYS A 77 5.93 7.16 36.89
N PRO A 78 6.54 6.96 38.08
CA PRO A 78 7.74 7.71 38.45
C PRO A 78 8.83 7.60 37.37
N GLY A 79 9.36 8.75 36.93
CA GLY A 79 10.34 8.85 35.84
C GLY A 79 9.72 9.10 34.45
N GLU A 80 8.39 8.99 34.30
CA GLU A 80 7.69 9.26 33.03
C GLU A 80 7.14 10.69 32.93
N GLU A 81 7.34 11.54 33.94
CA GLU A 81 6.79 12.90 34.01
C GLU A 81 7.25 13.78 32.85
N ASN A 82 8.47 13.54 32.36
CA ASN A 82 9.06 14.27 31.23
C ASN A 82 8.96 13.52 29.90
N ARG A 83 8.20 12.42 29.86
CA ARG A 83 7.98 11.66 28.62
C ARG A 83 7.27 12.56 27.61
N GLN A 84 7.73 12.58 26.36
CA GLN A 84 7.15 13.45 25.34
C GLN A 84 5.71 13.06 24.96
N SER A 85 5.37 11.77 25.03
CA SER A 85 4.04 11.26 24.67
C SER A 85 3.73 9.91 25.30
N PHE A 86 2.43 9.63 25.42
CA PHE A 86 1.85 8.37 25.89
C PHE A 86 1.05 7.72 24.76
N PHE A 87 1.06 6.39 24.68
CA PHE A 87 0.41 5.64 23.60
C PHE A 87 -0.63 4.67 24.14
N PHE A 88 -1.73 4.51 23.40
CA PHE A 88 -2.90 3.73 23.80
C PHE A 88 -3.44 2.93 22.64
N SER A 89 -4.04 1.77 22.93
CA SER A 89 -4.70 0.90 21.96
C SER A 89 -6.20 0.95 22.16
N ILE A 90 -6.99 1.57 21.29
CA ILE A 90 -8.44 1.41 21.38
C ILE A 90 -8.83 0.10 20.68
N PRO A 91 -9.42 -0.88 21.38
CA PRO A 91 -9.92 -2.09 20.73
C PRO A 91 -11.03 -1.77 19.73
N GLU A 92 -11.06 -2.49 18.60
CA GLU A 92 -12.00 -2.23 17.50
C GLU A 92 -13.46 -2.33 17.95
N GLU A 93 -13.77 -3.24 18.87
CA GLU A 93 -15.10 -3.47 19.43
C GLU A 93 -15.63 -2.25 20.22
N LYS A 94 -14.74 -1.37 20.69
CA LYS A 94 -15.11 -0.13 21.39
C LYS A 94 -15.39 1.03 20.44
N LEU A 95 -15.12 0.89 19.14
CA LEU A 95 -15.35 1.93 18.14
C LEU A 95 -16.57 1.57 17.28
N PRO A 96 -17.64 2.39 17.30
CA PRO A 96 -18.76 2.20 16.39
C PRO A 96 -18.38 2.64 14.97
N ASP A 97 -19.10 2.11 13.98
CA ASP A 97 -19.06 2.63 12.60
C ASP A 97 -19.73 4.01 12.54
N GLY A 98 -19.21 4.91 11.70
CA GLY A 98 -19.75 6.26 11.52
C GLY A 98 -19.01 7.34 12.33
N GLU A 99 -19.72 8.41 12.69
CA GLU A 99 -19.12 9.58 13.32
C GLU A 99 -18.75 9.30 14.79
N VAL A 100 -17.51 9.60 15.16
CA VAL A 100 -17.01 9.44 16.54
C VAL A 100 -16.25 10.69 16.94
N ARG A 101 -16.43 11.14 18.20
CA ARG A 101 -15.57 12.15 18.82
C ARG A 101 -14.70 11.49 19.87
N LEU A 102 -13.39 11.51 19.63
CA LEU A 102 -12.40 10.96 20.54
C LEU A 102 -11.70 12.11 21.29
N GLY A 103 -11.36 11.89 22.54
CA GLY A 103 -10.53 12.81 23.29
C GLY A 103 -9.82 12.09 24.42
N TYR A 104 -9.15 12.84 25.28
CA TYR A 104 -8.59 12.31 26.50
C TYR A 104 -8.86 13.22 27.68
N VAL A 105 -8.81 12.64 28.87
CA VAL A 105 -8.94 13.33 30.14
C VAL A 105 -7.71 13.00 30.98
N VAL A 106 -7.12 14.02 31.60
CA VAL A 106 -6.09 13.85 32.63
C VAL A 106 -6.74 14.10 33.99
N ASN A 107 -6.72 13.08 34.85
CA ASN A 107 -7.08 13.21 36.25
C ASN A 107 -5.79 13.43 37.05
N PHE A 108 -5.68 14.59 37.70
CA PHE A 108 -4.45 14.95 38.39
C PHE A 108 -4.31 14.23 39.72
N LYS A 109 -3.07 13.92 40.10
CA LYS A 109 -2.75 13.30 41.39
C LYS A 109 -3.46 13.99 42.56
N GLY A 110 -4.11 13.19 43.41
CA GLY A 110 -4.54 13.60 44.75
C GLY A 110 -5.80 14.47 44.81
N GLY A 111 -6.56 14.62 43.71
CA GLY A 111 -7.78 15.43 43.68
C GLY A 111 -8.90 14.85 42.81
N THR A 112 -10.03 15.56 42.78
CA THR A 112 -11.17 15.34 41.87
C THR A 112 -11.07 16.17 40.59
N ASP A 113 -10.02 16.98 40.48
CA ASP A 113 -9.80 17.86 39.35
C ASP A 113 -9.34 17.04 38.14
N TYR A 114 -10.02 17.27 37.02
CA TYR A 114 -9.68 16.66 35.75
C TYR A 114 -9.71 17.72 34.66
N GLN A 115 -8.92 17.48 33.61
CA GLN A 115 -8.87 18.37 32.47
C GLN A 115 -9.09 17.58 31.16
N PRO A 116 -10.12 17.91 30.38
CA PRO A 116 -10.34 17.29 29.08
C PRO A 116 -9.52 17.95 27.96
N SER A 117 -9.24 17.17 26.93
CA SER A 117 -8.71 17.63 25.65
C SER A 117 -9.76 18.33 24.78
N TYR A 118 -9.31 18.97 23.71
CA TYR A 118 -10.19 19.19 22.57
C TYR A 118 -10.66 17.84 21.98
N PRO A 119 -11.94 17.71 21.59
CA PRO A 119 -12.43 16.53 20.89
C PRO A 119 -11.87 16.49 19.47
N LEU A 120 -11.40 15.33 19.04
CA LEU A 120 -11.08 15.00 17.66
C LEU A 120 -12.29 14.32 17.01
N SER A 121 -12.90 14.98 16.03
CA SER A 121 -14.04 14.48 15.27
C SER A 121 -13.55 13.61 14.12
N VAL A 122 -13.91 12.33 14.09
CA VAL A 122 -13.46 11.36 13.09
C VAL A 122 -14.62 10.60 12.47
N LEU A 123 -14.45 10.18 11.22
CA LEU A 123 -15.34 9.21 10.57
C LEU A 123 -14.69 7.82 10.63
N VAL A 124 -15.29 6.89 11.36
CA VAL A 124 -14.86 5.50 11.40
C VAL A 124 -15.59 4.73 10.29
N LYS A 125 -14.86 3.97 9.47
CA LYS A 125 -15.47 3.01 8.55
C LYS A 125 -14.92 1.60 8.77
N LYS A 126 -15.79 0.71 9.25
CA LYS A 126 -15.52 -0.71 9.50
C LYS A 126 -15.78 -1.59 8.29
N ASN A 127 -16.70 -1.18 7.41
CA ASN A 127 -17.06 -1.93 6.22
C ASN A 127 -16.23 -1.47 5.02
N LEU A 128 -15.63 -2.43 4.31
CA LEU A 128 -14.91 -2.18 3.05
C LEU A 128 -15.88 -1.82 1.92
N PRO A 129 -15.49 -0.94 0.98
CA PRO A 129 -16.28 -0.72 -0.23
C PRO A 129 -16.40 -2.03 -1.02
N ALA A 130 -17.59 -2.32 -1.55
CA ALA A 130 -17.98 -3.58 -2.17
C ALA A 130 -18.12 -4.80 -1.23
N GLY A 131 -17.68 -4.69 0.02
CA GLY A 131 -17.78 -5.77 1.01
C GLY A 131 -16.72 -6.86 0.80
N GLU A 132 -17.06 -8.07 1.24
CA GLU A 132 -16.27 -9.27 0.99
C GLU A 132 -16.56 -9.84 -0.41
N ASP A 133 -15.58 -10.53 -0.97
CA ASP A 133 -15.77 -11.26 -2.23
C ASP A 133 -16.52 -12.58 -1.95
N ASN A 134 -17.78 -12.63 -2.38
CA ASN A 134 -18.66 -13.78 -2.13
C ASN A 134 -18.41 -14.95 -3.08
N ASN A 135 -17.59 -14.78 -4.12
CA ASN A 135 -17.27 -15.84 -5.08
C ASN A 135 -15.79 -15.88 -5.43
N GLN A 136 -15.01 -16.52 -4.57
CA GLN A 136 -13.56 -16.68 -4.76
C GLN A 136 -13.17 -17.73 -5.83
N LEU A 137 -14.14 -18.40 -6.46
CA LEU A 137 -13.89 -19.38 -7.53
C LEU A 137 -13.67 -18.70 -8.89
N GLU A 138 -14.25 -17.53 -9.10
CA GLU A 138 -14.10 -16.76 -10.32
C GLU A 138 -13.06 -15.64 -10.13
N PRO A 139 -12.23 -15.34 -11.14
CA PRO A 139 -11.31 -14.22 -11.05
C PRO A 139 -12.04 -12.86 -10.92
N GLY A 140 -11.61 -12.09 -9.92
CA GLY A 140 -12.10 -10.74 -9.65
C GLY A 140 -13.29 -10.69 -8.67
N HIS A 141 -13.46 -9.54 -8.03
CA HIS A 141 -14.45 -9.33 -6.98
C HIS A 141 -15.88 -9.47 -7.52
N SER A 142 -16.68 -10.37 -6.93
CA SER A 142 -18.02 -10.72 -7.41
C SER A 142 -18.97 -9.51 -7.53
N GLU A 143 -18.89 -8.60 -6.57
CA GLU A 143 -19.74 -7.39 -6.48
C GLU A 143 -19.25 -6.19 -7.30
N LEU A 144 -18.10 -6.30 -8.00
CA LEU A 144 -17.55 -5.20 -8.81
C LEU A 144 -17.73 -5.49 -10.30
N THR A 145 -18.87 -5.08 -10.84
CA THR A 145 -19.22 -5.25 -12.25
C THR A 145 -19.21 -3.94 -13.02
N PHE A 146 -18.92 -4.03 -14.32
CA PHE A 146 -18.96 -2.90 -15.23
C PHE A 146 -19.22 -3.35 -16.66
N THR A 147 -19.70 -2.42 -17.49
CA THR A 147 -19.90 -2.62 -18.93
C THR A 147 -19.11 -1.61 -19.75
N LEU A 148 -18.68 -2.03 -20.93
CA LEU A 148 -17.93 -1.21 -21.88
C LEU A 148 -18.81 -0.93 -23.10
N SER A 149 -18.74 0.29 -23.65
CA SER A 149 -19.46 0.63 -24.88
C SER A 149 -18.96 -0.13 -26.12
N THR A 150 -17.74 -0.66 -26.07
CA THR A 150 -17.15 -1.51 -27.12
C THR A 150 -16.02 -2.36 -26.54
N LEU A 151 -15.80 -3.54 -27.11
CA LEU A 151 -14.62 -4.38 -26.86
C LEU A 151 -13.57 -4.28 -27.97
N GLU A 152 -13.85 -3.50 -29.02
CA GLU A 152 -12.93 -3.21 -30.12
C GLU A 152 -12.77 -1.69 -30.27
N VAL A 153 -11.53 -1.21 -30.12
CA VAL A 153 -11.19 0.21 -30.17
C VAL A 153 -10.32 0.47 -31.39
N ASN A 154 -10.96 0.99 -32.44
CA ASN A 154 -10.34 1.47 -33.67
C ASN A 154 -10.29 3.00 -33.67
N PRO A 155 -9.59 3.68 -34.60
CA PRO A 155 -9.47 5.14 -34.60
C PRO A 155 -10.80 5.91 -34.49
N PRO A 156 -11.91 5.49 -35.16
CA PRO A 156 -13.21 6.15 -34.99
C PRO A 156 -13.80 6.02 -33.58
N ASN A 157 -13.61 4.87 -32.91
CA ASN A 157 -14.05 4.66 -31.53
C ASN A 157 -13.17 5.49 -30.59
N ALA A 158 -11.86 5.49 -30.82
CA ALA A 158 -10.93 6.27 -30.01
C ALA A 158 -11.20 7.78 -30.09
N ALA A 159 -11.63 8.29 -31.24
CA ALA A 159 -12.02 9.70 -31.40
C ALA A 159 -13.27 10.07 -30.58
N LYS A 160 -14.20 9.13 -30.39
CA LYS A 160 -15.40 9.31 -29.55
C LYS A 160 -15.11 9.07 -28.06
N GLY A 161 -14.06 8.31 -27.76
CA GLY A 161 -13.80 7.76 -26.43
C GLY A 161 -14.59 6.48 -26.16
N VAL A 162 -14.21 5.77 -25.11
CA VAL A 162 -14.87 4.55 -24.66
C VAL A 162 -15.57 4.83 -23.33
N SER A 163 -16.87 4.56 -23.27
CA SER A 163 -17.65 4.67 -22.05
C SER A 163 -17.54 3.39 -21.24
N VAL A 164 -17.26 3.55 -19.95
CA VAL A 164 -17.27 2.49 -18.94
C VAL A 164 -18.36 2.81 -17.93
N ILE A 165 -19.34 1.92 -17.78
CA ILE A 165 -20.42 2.08 -16.80
C ILE A 165 -20.18 1.10 -15.68
N VAL A 166 -19.84 1.61 -14.50
CA VAL A 166 -19.67 0.82 -13.29
C VAL A 166 -21.00 0.73 -12.57
N ASP A 167 -21.43 -0.50 -12.25
CA ASP A 167 -22.70 -0.73 -11.56
C ASP A 167 -22.61 -0.34 -10.07
N PRO A 168 -23.75 -0.05 -9.41
CA PRO A 168 -23.78 0.10 -7.96
C PRO A 168 -23.25 -1.15 -7.24
N TYR A 169 -22.56 -0.96 -6.12
CA TYR A 169 -21.94 -2.03 -5.33
C TYR A 169 -22.29 -1.89 -3.83
N PRO A 170 -22.08 -2.94 -3.01
CA PRO A 170 -22.34 -2.88 -1.56
C PRO A 170 -21.47 -1.85 -0.83
N ASN A 171 -21.95 -1.33 0.31
CA ASN A 171 -21.24 -0.38 1.17
C ASN A 171 -20.79 0.93 0.48
N MET A 172 -21.44 1.32 -0.63
CA MET A 172 -21.19 2.60 -1.30
C MET A 172 -21.27 3.77 -0.34
N HIS A 173 -20.31 4.69 -0.45
CA HIS A 173 -20.35 5.98 0.23
C HIS A 173 -20.24 7.12 -0.80
N PRO A 174 -20.95 8.27 -0.64
CA PRO A 174 -21.03 9.35 -1.64
C PRO A 174 -19.69 9.94 -2.14
N ARG A 175 -18.60 9.66 -1.41
CA ARG A 175 -17.24 10.13 -1.72
C ARG A 175 -16.28 9.02 -2.12
N ASP A 176 -16.80 7.82 -2.38
CA ASP A 176 -15.99 6.75 -2.94
C ASP A 176 -15.39 7.17 -4.28
N ARG A 177 -14.18 6.67 -4.54
CA ARG A 177 -13.46 6.89 -5.79
C ARG A 177 -13.19 5.56 -6.46
N ILE A 178 -13.63 5.45 -7.70
CA ILE A 178 -13.33 4.36 -8.61
C ILE A 178 -11.98 4.66 -9.28
N TYR A 179 -11.10 3.66 -9.30
CA TYR A 179 -9.83 3.69 -10.02
C TYR A 179 -9.88 2.68 -11.16
N LEU A 180 -10.34 3.15 -12.31
CA LEU A 180 -10.36 2.38 -13.55
C LEU A 180 -8.92 2.23 -14.08
N LYS A 181 -8.55 1.01 -14.45
CA LYS A 181 -7.31 0.65 -15.13
C LYS A 181 -7.65 0.28 -16.56
N TRP A 182 -7.07 1.01 -17.51
CA TRP A 182 -7.13 0.72 -18.93
C TRP A 182 -5.70 0.41 -19.41
N GLY A 183 -5.32 -0.86 -19.38
CA GLY A 183 -3.90 -1.23 -19.51
C GLY A 183 -3.08 -0.61 -18.38
N ASP A 184 -2.08 0.22 -18.72
CA ASP A 184 -1.26 0.95 -17.74
C ASP A 184 -1.81 2.32 -17.33
N VAL A 185 -2.85 2.81 -18.02
CA VAL A 185 -3.47 4.10 -17.73
C VAL A 185 -4.46 3.97 -16.56
N THR A 186 -4.39 4.91 -15.61
CA THR A 186 -5.26 4.93 -14.41
C THR A 186 -6.15 6.16 -14.42
N ILE A 187 -7.45 5.94 -14.27
CA ILE A 187 -8.48 6.98 -14.32
C ILE A 187 -9.23 6.96 -12.99
N GLY A 188 -9.09 8.03 -12.21
CA GLY A 188 -9.77 8.19 -10.93
C GLY A 188 -11.05 9.00 -11.07
N GLN A 189 -12.21 8.40 -10.82
CA GLN A 189 -13.53 9.03 -10.89
C GLN A 189 -14.24 8.91 -9.54
N GLN A 190 -14.84 10.00 -9.04
CA GLN A 190 -15.75 9.89 -7.91
C GLN A 190 -17.08 9.30 -8.38
N ILE A 191 -17.70 8.45 -7.55
CA ILE A 191 -19.01 7.86 -7.89
C ILE A 191 -20.07 8.92 -8.17
N SER A 192 -21.03 8.60 -9.04
CA SER A 192 -22.13 9.52 -9.39
C SER A 192 -23.12 9.70 -8.23
N GLY A 193 -23.31 8.68 -7.41
CA GLY A 193 -24.17 8.69 -6.24
C GLY A 193 -24.37 7.29 -5.68
N VAL A 194 -24.75 7.19 -4.40
CA VAL A 194 -25.06 5.90 -3.78
C VAL A 194 -26.26 5.27 -4.51
N GLY A 195 -26.12 4.00 -4.92
CA GLY A 195 -27.15 3.30 -5.69
C GLY A 195 -27.26 3.71 -7.16
N GLN A 196 -26.35 4.54 -7.68
CA GLN A 196 -26.32 4.97 -9.07
C GLN A 196 -25.12 4.40 -9.81
N ALA A 197 -25.34 4.01 -11.07
CA ALA A 197 -24.25 3.63 -11.96
C ALA A 197 -23.34 4.84 -12.24
N THR A 198 -22.04 4.61 -12.29
CA THR A 198 -21.05 5.65 -12.55
C THR A 198 -20.48 5.52 -13.96
N LEU A 199 -20.67 6.55 -14.78
CA LEU A 199 -20.10 6.64 -16.13
C LEU A 199 -18.69 7.23 -16.07
N ILE A 200 -17.72 6.51 -16.64
CA ILE A 200 -16.33 6.94 -16.82
C ILE A 200 -16.05 6.97 -18.33
N LEU A 201 -15.59 8.11 -18.84
CA LEU A 201 -15.18 8.25 -20.24
C LEU A 201 -13.67 8.13 -20.36
N VAL A 202 -13.19 7.09 -21.05
CA VAL A 202 -11.78 6.95 -21.45
C VAL A 202 -11.58 7.75 -22.73
N ASN A 203 -10.83 8.85 -22.63
CA ASN A 203 -10.67 9.78 -23.75
C ASN A 203 -9.60 9.33 -24.75
N ASN A 204 -9.54 9.99 -25.91
CA ASN A 204 -8.61 9.65 -26.98
C ASN A 204 -7.14 9.62 -26.55
N ALA A 205 -6.70 10.60 -25.75
CA ALA A 205 -5.31 10.67 -25.28
C ALA A 205 -4.95 9.48 -24.39
N GLN A 206 -5.86 9.09 -23.49
CA GLN A 206 -5.69 7.92 -22.62
C GLN A 206 -5.65 6.61 -23.42
N LEU A 207 -6.48 6.48 -24.46
CA LEU A 207 -6.46 5.31 -25.36
C LEU A 207 -5.15 5.21 -26.15
N ILE A 208 -4.63 6.35 -26.63
CA ILE A 208 -3.33 6.42 -27.31
C ILE A 208 -2.19 6.07 -26.35
N GLU A 209 -2.21 6.61 -25.13
CA GLU A 209 -1.20 6.33 -24.10
C GLU A 209 -1.13 4.85 -23.73
N ALA A 210 -2.30 4.20 -23.59
CA ALA A 210 -2.38 2.79 -23.27
C ALA A 210 -1.81 1.89 -24.39
N GLY A 211 -1.88 2.35 -25.64
CA GLY A 211 -1.30 1.69 -26.80
C GLY A 211 -2.10 0.51 -27.37
N ASN A 212 -1.60 -0.08 -28.45
CA ASN A 212 -2.26 -1.16 -29.17
C ASN A 212 -2.05 -2.51 -28.49
N SER A 213 -3.05 -3.39 -28.54
CA SER A 213 -3.01 -4.74 -28.00
C SER A 213 -4.19 -5.54 -28.55
N ASP A 214 -4.01 -6.85 -28.74
CA ASP A 214 -5.12 -7.73 -29.10
C ASP A 214 -5.95 -8.19 -27.88
N GLY A 215 -5.51 -7.86 -26.66
CA GLY A 215 -6.19 -8.20 -25.40
C GLY A 215 -5.76 -7.29 -24.25
N LEU A 216 -5.93 -5.98 -24.40
CA LEU A 216 -5.66 -5.01 -23.32
C LEU A 216 -6.61 -5.26 -22.16
N LEU A 217 -6.08 -5.41 -20.95
CA LEU A 217 -6.89 -5.70 -19.77
C LEU A 217 -7.48 -4.42 -19.17
N VAL A 218 -8.80 -4.42 -18.98
CA VAL A 218 -9.55 -3.35 -18.30
C VAL A 218 -10.14 -3.90 -17.00
N SER A 219 -9.99 -3.16 -15.91
CA SER A 219 -10.61 -3.47 -14.61
C SER A 219 -10.66 -2.23 -13.72
N PHE A 220 -11.32 -2.30 -12.57
CA PHE A 220 -11.31 -1.21 -11.59
C PHE A 220 -11.28 -1.73 -10.15
N TYR A 221 -10.95 -0.85 -9.22
CA TYR A 221 -11.17 -1.06 -7.79
C TYR A 221 -11.69 0.22 -7.17
N VAL A 222 -12.25 0.11 -5.96
CA VAL A 222 -12.85 1.24 -5.26
C VAL A 222 -12.02 1.59 -4.03
N VAL A 223 -11.92 2.88 -3.72
CA VAL A 223 -11.40 3.37 -2.44
C VAL A 223 -12.43 4.29 -1.80
N ASP A 224 -12.74 4.05 -0.54
CA ASP A 224 -13.71 4.84 0.21
C ASP A 224 -13.15 6.18 0.72
N VAL A 225 -14.01 6.95 1.38
CA VAL A 225 -13.67 8.28 1.90
C VAL A 225 -12.58 8.28 2.99
N VAL A 226 -12.38 7.16 3.70
CA VAL A 226 -11.32 7.03 4.72
C VAL A 226 -10.13 6.20 4.22
N GLY A 227 -10.08 5.88 2.93
CA GLY A 227 -8.95 5.21 2.29
C GLY A 227 -8.98 3.68 2.31
N ASN A 228 -10.07 3.04 2.75
CA ASN A 228 -10.22 1.59 2.59
C ASN A 228 -10.37 1.24 1.11
N ALA A 229 -9.64 0.25 0.63
CA ALA A 229 -9.82 -0.29 -0.72
C ALA A 229 -10.78 -1.50 -0.71
N SER A 230 -11.38 -1.81 -1.86
CA SER A 230 -12.04 -3.10 -2.06
C SER A 230 -11.02 -4.25 -1.91
N THR A 231 -11.47 -5.41 -1.41
CA THR A 231 -10.61 -6.58 -1.13
C THR A 231 -9.84 -7.03 -2.38
N SER A 232 -10.53 -7.01 -3.52
CA SER A 232 -10.01 -7.28 -4.85
C SER A 232 -10.49 -6.22 -5.85
N ARG A 233 -9.90 -6.22 -7.04
CA ARG A 233 -10.41 -5.48 -8.21
C ARG A 233 -11.54 -6.26 -8.89
N SER A 234 -12.30 -5.58 -9.75
CA SER A 234 -13.24 -6.23 -10.66
C SER A 234 -12.55 -7.28 -11.52
N LYS A 235 -13.34 -8.20 -12.09
CA LYS A 235 -12.88 -9.08 -13.17
C LYS A 235 -12.24 -8.26 -14.30
N TYR A 236 -11.18 -8.81 -14.89
CA TYR A 236 -10.57 -8.20 -16.07
C TYR A 236 -11.41 -8.48 -17.32
N ILE A 237 -11.62 -7.45 -18.13
CA ILE A 237 -12.24 -7.56 -19.45
C ILE A 237 -11.17 -7.27 -20.50
N PRO A 238 -10.84 -8.23 -21.39
CA PRO A 238 -9.91 -7.99 -22.48
C PRO A 238 -10.58 -7.15 -23.57
N VAL A 239 -9.87 -6.13 -24.04
CA VAL A 239 -10.30 -5.21 -25.09
C VAL A 239 -9.25 -5.20 -26.19
N ARG A 240 -9.69 -5.36 -27.44
CA ARG A 240 -8.82 -5.21 -28.60
C ARG A 240 -8.67 -3.73 -28.92
N VAL A 241 -7.45 -3.23 -28.97
CA VAL A 241 -7.12 -1.84 -29.29
C VAL A 241 -6.17 -1.82 -30.48
N ASP A 242 -6.65 -1.27 -31.60
CA ASP A 242 -5.88 -1.09 -32.82
C ASP A 242 -6.09 0.31 -33.39
N LEU A 243 -5.17 1.21 -33.04
CA LEU A 243 -5.11 2.60 -33.47
C LEU A 243 -4.16 2.78 -34.67
N GLY A 244 -3.59 1.70 -35.20
CA GLY A 244 -2.67 1.73 -36.35
C GLY A 244 -1.28 2.29 -36.06
N SER A 245 -0.92 2.54 -34.79
CA SER A 245 0.40 3.08 -34.43
C SER A 245 1.48 2.02 -34.18
N ALA A 246 1.10 0.74 -34.03
CA ALA A 246 2.03 -0.38 -33.91
C ALA A 246 2.45 -0.92 -35.29
N GLN A 247 3.75 -1.17 -35.48
CA GLN A 247 4.29 -1.72 -36.73
C GLN A 247 4.34 -3.25 -36.73
N HIS A 248 4.27 -3.88 -35.55
CA HIS A 248 4.44 -5.32 -35.38
C HIS A 248 3.43 -5.89 -34.39
N ASP A 249 3.15 -7.19 -34.51
CA ASP A 249 2.42 -7.95 -33.49
C ASP A 249 3.18 -7.97 -32.16
N GLY A 250 2.46 -8.25 -31.08
CA GLY A 250 3.02 -8.20 -29.73
C GLY A 250 3.93 -9.39 -29.40
N PRO A 251 4.77 -9.26 -28.37
CA PRO A 251 5.51 -10.39 -27.79
C PRO A 251 4.55 -11.48 -27.32
N PHE A 252 4.99 -12.73 -27.28
CA PHE A 252 4.20 -13.84 -26.76
C PHE A 252 4.84 -14.44 -25.51
N ILE A 253 4.03 -15.08 -24.68
CA ILE A 253 4.49 -15.83 -23.51
C ILE A 253 4.60 -17.29 -23.92
N GLN A 254 5.75 -17.91 -23.67
CA GLN A 254 5.91 -19.35 -23.85
C GLN A 254 5.52 -20.06 -22.54
N SER A 255 4.26 -20.47 -22.44
CA SER A 255 3.71 -21.21 -21.30
C SER A 255 2.70 -22.26 -21.76
N GLU A 256 2.46 -23.28 -20.92
CA GLU A 256 1.36 -24.25 -21.05
C GLU A 256 0.05 -23.71 -20.42
N ASP A 257 0.10 -22.52 -19.82
CA ASP A 257 -1.07 -21.84 -19.28
C ASP A 257 -2.10 -21.50 -20.35
N GLN A 258 -3.35 -21.32 -19.92
CA GLN A 258 -4.38 -20.77 -20.78
C GLN A 258 -3.93 -19.38 -21.25
N SER A 259 -4.07 -19.11 -22.56
CA SER A 259 -3.72 -17.82 -23.14
C SER A 259 -4.37 -16.66 -22.36
N GLY A 260 -3.56 -15.67 -21.99
CA GLY A 260 -3.99 -14.53 -21.16
C GLY A 260 -3.80 -14.73 -19.66
N PHE A 261 -3.32 -15.89 -19.22
CA PHE A 261 -3.03 -16.19 -17.82
C PHE A 261 -1.57 -16.62 -17.62
N ILE A 262 -1.03 -16.29 -16.47
CA ILE A 262 0.26 -16.78 -15.95
C ILE A 262 -0.02 -17.38 -14.58
N ASP A 263 0.20 -18.68 -14.44
CA ASP A 263 0.03 -19.38 -13.15
C ASP A 263 1.36 -19.39 -12.40
N ILE A 264 1.42 -18.64 -11.29
CA ILE A 264 2.62 -18.52 -10.46
C ILE A 264 3.02 -19.85 -9.82
N GLU A 265 2.05 -20.67 -9.45
CA GLU A 265 2.32 -21.97 -8.82
C GLU A 265 2.91 -22.93 -9.85
N ARG A 266 2.43 -22.88 -11.11
CA ARG A 266 2.98 -23.66 -12.21
C ARG A 266 4.36 -23.21 -12.65
N LEU A 267 4.64 -21.90 -12.62
CA LEU A 267 5.99 -21.39 -12.83
C LEU A 267 6.99 -21.96 -11.81
N ALA A 268 6.54 -22.35 -10.61
CA ALA A 268 7.32 -23.10 -9.63
C ALA A 268 8.69 -22.47 -9.26
N GLY A 269 8.79 -21.14 -9.33
CA GLY A 269 10.03 -20.41 -9.06
C GLY A 269 10.94 -20.18 -10.28
N GLU A 270 10.60 -20.73 -11.44
CA GLU A 270 11.33 -20.56 -12.69
C GLU A 270 11.00 -19.23 -13.38
N ASN A 271 11.90 -18.80 -14.26
CA ASN A 271 11.73 -17.57 -15.03
C ASN A 271 10.58 -17.68 -16.03
N LEU A 272 9.87 -16.57 -16.25
CA LEU A 272 8.86 -16.49 -17.31
C LEU A 272 9.56 -16.25 -18.65
N LYS A 273 9.39 -17.19 -19.57
CA LYS A 273 9.97 -17.08 -20.91
C LYS A 273 9.05 -16.30 -21.85
N VAL A 274 9.53 -15.16 -22.34
CA VAL A 274 8.81 -14.32 -23.31
C VAL A 274 9.56 -14.33 -24.64
N GLY A 275 8.83 -14.23 -25.74
CA GLY A 275 9.38 -14.27 -27.09
C GLY A 275 8.86 -13.13 -27.95
N MET A 276 9.67 -12.70 -28.91
CA MET A 276 9.28 -11.77 -29.97
C MET A 276 9.68 -12.34 -31.31
N TYR A 277 8.78 -12.23 -32.30
CA TYR A 277 9.01 -12.66 -33.67
C TYR A 277 8.76 -11.50 -34.62
N THR A 278 9.70 -11.28 -35.55
CA THR A 278 9.44 -10.54 -36.77
C THR A 278 9.97 -11.32 -37.99
N PRO A 279 9.37 -11.11 -39.18
CA PRO A 279 9.87 -11.71 -40.42
C PRO A 279 11.33 -11.34 -40.70
N ALA A 280 12.06 -12.20 -41.44
CA ALA A 280 13.50 -12.03 -41.70
C ALA A 280 13.87 -10.73 -42.45
N ASN A 281 12.95 -10.19 -43.24
CA ASN A 281 13.13 -8.89 -43.93
C ASN A 281 12.90 -7.68 -43.01
N VAL A 282 12.30 -7.89 -41.84
CA VAL A 282 12.00 -6.86 -40.83
C VAL A 282 13.07 -6.86 -39.74
N GLY A 283 13.18 -7.95 -38.97
CA GLY A 283 14.21 -8.12 -37.93
C GLY A 283 15.44 -8.84 -38.49
N ARG A 284 16.54 -8.10 -38.64
CA ARG A 284 17.78 -8.59 -39.25
C ARG A 284 18.75 -9.07 -38.19
N ILE A 285 19.69 -9.92 -38.59
CA ILE A 285 20.79 -10.33 -37.72
C ILE A 285 21.56 -9.09 -37.26
N GLY A 286 21.76 -8.96 -35.95
CA GLY A 286 22.43 -7.82 -35.33
C GLY A 286 21.51 -6.69 -34.86
N ASP A 287 20.24 -6.67 -35.30
CA ASP A 287 19.23 -5.77 -34.72
C ASP A 287 18.92 -6.17 -33.27
N TRP A 288 18.27 -5.27 -32.53
CA TRP A 288 17.95 -5.48 -31.12
C TRP A 288 16.44 -5.49 -30.87
N TYR A 289 15.99 -6.44 -30.07
CA TYR A 289 14.71 -6.37 -29.40
C TYR A 289 14.90 -5.80 -27.99
N VAL A 290 14.14 -4.78 -27.65
CA VAL A 290 14.10 -4.23 -26.30
C VAL A 290 12.80 -4.65 -25.63
N PHE A 291 12.87 -5.74 -24.87
CA PHE A 291 11.77 -6.22 -24.06
C PHE A 291 11.56 -5.30 -22.87
N THR A 292 10.33 -4.83 -22.68
CA THR A 292 9.89 -4.14 -21.48
C THR A 292 8.72 -4.91 -20.88
N VAL A 293 8.93 -5.45 -19.69
CA VAL A 293 7.93 -6.17 -18.90
C VAL A 293 7.57 -5.33 -17.69
N LYS A 294 6.29 -4.99 -17.57
CA LYS A 294 5.75 -4.27 -16.43
C LYS A 294 4.81 -5.20 -15.68
N ALA A 295 5.10 -5.44 -14.40
CA ALA A 295 4.25 -6.22 -13.52
C ALA A 295 3.49 -5.27 -12.57
N TYR A 296 2.18 -5.48 -12.46
CA TYR A 296 1.26 -4.69 -11.68
C TYR A 296 0.69 -5.52 -10.54
N PRO A 297 1.15 -5.33 -9.29
CA PRO A 297 0.51 -5.94 -8.12
C PRO A 297 -0.95 -5.48 -8.01
N PRO A 298 -1.83 -6.32 -7.43
CA PRO A 298 -3.29 -6.15 -7.48
C PRO A 298 -3.79 -4.78 -7.02
N LEU A 299 -3.17 -4.19 -6.00
CA LEU A 299 -3.67 -2.97 -5.35
C LEU A 299 -2.61 -1.85 -5.30
N GLY A 300 -1.56 -1.93 -6.13
CA GLY A 300 -0.64 -0.81 -6.35
C GLY A 300 0.83 -1.21 -6.49
N GLY A 301 1.65 -0.24 -6.93
CA GLY A 301 3.05 -0.50 -7.29
C GLY A 301 3.21 -0.85 -8.76
N LYS A 302 4.47 -0.85 -9.22
CA LYS A 302 4.84 -1.21 -10.58
C LYS A 302 6.26 -1.73 -10.58
N VAL A 303 6.44 -2.97 -11.02
CA VAL A 303 7.76 -3.57 -11.22
C VAL A 303 8.09 -3.47 -12.70
N VAL A 304 9.25 -2.92 -13.05
CA VAL A 304 9.69 -2.79 -14.45
C VAL A 304 10.95 -3.61 -14.65
N HIS A 305 10.93 -4.47 -15.66
CA HIS A 305 12.08 -5.23 -16.11
C HIS A 305 12.29 -4.95 -17.61
N ARG A 306 13.42 -4.32 -17.94
CA ARG A 306 13.75 -3.95 -19.32
C ARG A 306 15.08 -4.56 -19.73
N ARG A 307 15.12 -5.26 -20.86
CA ARG A 307 16.32 -5.95 -21.36
C ARG A 307 16.42 -5.87 -22.86
N ILE A 308 17.65 -5.99 -23.36
CA ILE A 308 18.00 -5.95 -24.77
C ILE A 308 18.45 -7.35 -25.16
N GLU A 309 17.85 -7.89 -26.22
CA GLU A 309 18.27 -9.16 -26.84
C GLU A 309 18.67 -8.89 -28.29
N THR A 310 19.81 -9.44 -28.71
CA THR A 310 20.27 -9.33 -30.10
C THR A 310 19.64 -10.42 -30.95
N ILE A 311 19.14 -10.06 -32.12
CA ILE A 311 18.65 -11.03 -33.11
C ILE A 311 19.87 -11.76 -33.68
N THR A 312 20.04 -13.03 -33.28
CA THR A 312 21.12 -13.90 -33.78
C THR A 312 20.71 -14.68 -35.03
N ARG A 313 19.41 -14.87 -35.24
CA ARG A 313 18.84 -15.58 -36.40
C ARG A 313 17.56 -14.90 -36.88
N ALA A 314 17.63 -14.29 -38.07
CA ALA A 314 16.50 -13.60 -38.69
C ALA A 314 15.37 -14.59 -39.05
N GLY A 315 14.11 -14.15 -38.95
CA GLY A 315 12.95 -14.97 -39.25
C GLY A 315 12.67 -16.06 -38.21
N THR A 316 13.19 -15.91 -37.00
CA THR A 316 12.82 -16.75 -35.85
C THR A 316 12.59 -15.94 -34.59
N ALA A 317 11.83 -16.51 -33.65
CA ALA A 317 11.59 -15.88 -32.38
C ALA A 317 12.89 -15.73 -31.58
N THR A 318 13.08 -14.55 -31.00
CA THR A 318 14.11 -14.29 -29.99
C THR A 318 13.43 -14.29 -28.63
N TYR A 319 14.08 -14.89 -27.63
CA TYR A 319 13.50 -15.10 -26.30
C TYR A 319 14.25 -14.32 -25.25
N HIS A 320 13.53 -14.00 -24.17
CA HIS A 320 14.08 -13.40 -22.97
C HIS A 320 13.49 -14.09 -21.73
N ASP A 321 14.33 -14.38 -20.75
CA ASP A 321 13.93 -14.96 -19.46
C ASP A 321 13.69 -13.84 -18.44
N VAL A 322 12.43 -13.59 -18.14
CA VAL A 322 12.01 -12.61 -17.13
C VAL A 322 12.15 -13.25 -15.75
N PRO A 323 12.89 -12.64 -14.80
CA PRO A 323 13.08 -13.22 -13.49
C PRO A 323 11.76 -13.51 -12.77
N TYR A 324 11.62 -14.69 -12.17
CA TYR A 324 10.42 -15.12 -11.44
C TYR A 324 9.93 -14.05 -10.44
N SER A 325 10.85 -13.47 -9.67
CA SER A 325 10.53 -12.44 -8.66
C SER A 325 9.82 -11.21 -9.23
N LYS A 326 10.06 -10.87 -10.50
CA LYS A 326 9.39 -9.73 -11.16
C LYS A 326 7.94 -10.05 -11.51
N VAL A 327 7.67 -11.29 -11.93
CA VAL A 327 6.32 -11.76 -12.30
C VAL A 327 5.51 -12.11 -11.04
N ARG A 328 6.13 -12.80 -10.07
CA ARG A 328 5.55 -13.14 -8.75
C ARG A 328 4.98 -11.94 -8.02
N ALA A 329 5.61 -10.78 -8.18
CA ALA A 329 5.18 -9.52 -7.59
C ALA A 329 3.78 -9.08 -8.05
N ALA A 330 3.33 -9.54 -9.23
CA ALA A 330 2.03 -9.21 -9.79
C ALA A 330 0.95 -10.26 -9.48
N ALA A 331 1.19 -11.26 -8.63
CA ALA A 331 0.17 -12.26 -8.27
C ALA A 331 -1.13 -11.60 -7.74
N GLY A 332 -2.26 -11.98 -8.32
CA GLY A 332 -3.58 -11.34 -8.14
C GLY A 332 -3.82 -10.10 -9.03
N GLY A 333 -2.81 -9.69 -9.81
CA GLY A 333 -2.82 -8.55 -10.71
C GLY A 333 -2.52 -8.96 -12.15
N ALA A 334 -1.70 -8.17 -12.85
CA ALA A 334 -1.45 -8.37 -14.28
C ALA A 334 -0.03 -8.01 -14.70
N VAL A 335 0.39 -8.54 -15.85
CA VAL A 335 1.64 -8.22 -16.53
C VAL A 335 1.33 -7.63 -17.91
N GLU A 336 2.13 -6.63 -18.30
CA GLU A 336 2.18 -6.05 -19.64
C GLU A 336 3.58 -6.30 -20.21
N ILE A 337 3.64 -6.75 -21.45
CA ILE A 337 4.87 -7.01 -22.19
C ILE A 337 4.81 -6.20 -23.48
N SER A 338 5.85 -5.41 -23.74
CA SER A 338 6.03 -4.70 -25.01
C SER A 338 7.44 -4.90 -25.53
N CYS A 339 7.62 -4.74 -26.83
CA CYS A 339 8.93 -4.80 -27.46
C CYS A 339 9.12 -3.64 -28.44
N GLU A 340 10.33 -3.09 -28.43
CA GLU A 340 10.81 -2.18 -29.47
C GLU A 340 11.83 -2.93 -30.32
N LEU A 341 11.68 -2.94 -31.64
CA LEU A 341 12.73 -3.35 -32.57
C LEU A 341 13.58 -2.13 -32.88
N ILE A 342 14.87 -2.19 -32.53
CA ILE A 342 15.86 -1.15 -32.83
C ILE A 342 16.80 -1.68 -33.90
N ARG A 343 16.83 -0.95 -35.00
CA ARG A 343 17.68 -1.22 -36.15
C ARG A 343 19.13 -0.83 -35.87
N ALA A 344 20.06 -1.73 -36.17
CA ALA A 344 21.47 -1.50 -35.86
C ALA A 344 22.11 -0.39 -36.72
N ASP A 345 21.57 -0.14 -37.92
CA ASP A 345 22.09 0.80 -38.92
C ASP A 345 21.64 2.25 -38.69
N ASP A 346 20.40 2.47 -38.27
CA ASP A 346 19.80 3.82 -38.18
C ASP A 346 19.21 4.16 -36.80
N LEU A 347 19.21 3.21 -35.86
CA LEU A 347 18.63 3.33 -34.52
C LEU A 347 17.15 3.75 -34.53
N VAL A 348 16.43 3.44 -35.61
CA VAL A 348 14.98 3.68 -35.68
C VAL A 348 14.26 2.64 -34.84
N ASN A 349 13.42 3.12 -33.92
CA ASN A 349 12.58 2.27 -33.07
C ASN A 349 11.26 1.99 -33.78
N GLN A 350 10.92 0.70 -33.89
CA GLN A 350 9.60 0.23 -34.32
C GLN A 350 8.92 -0.43 -33.12
N VAL A 351 7.67 -0.04 -32.83
CA VAL A 351 6.94 -0.49 -31.65
C VAL A 351 6.01 -1.65 -32.01
N SER A 352 6.03 -2.68 -31.16
CA SER A 352 5.06 -3.76 -31.24
C SER A 352 3.71 -3.35 -30.62
N LYS A 353 2.67 -4.14 -30.88
CA LYS A 353 1.54 -4.23 -29.94
C LYS A 353 2.03 -4.68 -28.56
N LYS A 354 1.24 -4.42 -27.53
CA LYS A 354 1.44 -4.92 -26.18
C LYS A 354 0.71 -6.24 -25.99
N THR A 355 1.25 -7.08 -25.11
CA THR A 355 0.62 -8.32 -24.67
C THR A 355 0.35 -8.23 -23.18
N PHE A 356 -0.85 -8.60 -22.76
CA PHE A 356 -1.23 -8.59 -21.36
C PHE A 356 -1.60 -9.99 -20.89
N SER A 357 -1.36 -10.27 -19.61
CA SER A 357 -1.84 -11.49 -18.98
C SER A 357 -2.12 -11.24 -17.50
N GLU A 358 -3.19 -11.87 -17.01
CA GLU A 358 -3.50 -11.94 -15.60
C GLU A 358 -2.53 -12.89 -14.91
N VAL A 359 -2.10 -12.53 -13.69
CA VAL A 359 -1.18 -13.36 -12.92
C VAL A 359 -1.95 -14.00 -11.78
N VAL A 360 -2.17 -15.30 -11.90
CA VAL A 360 -2.97 -16.10 -10.96
C VAL A 360 -2.06 -16.73 -9.91
N GLY A 361 -2.50 -16.67 -8.66
CA GLY A 361 -1.82 -17.25 -7.51
C GLY A 361 -1.88 -16.36 -6.27
N PRO A 362 -1.34 -16.84 -5.13
CA PRO A 362 -1.41 -16.11 -3.86
C PRO A 362 -0.72 -14.74 -3.95
N VAL A 363 -1.41 -13.68 -3.52
CA VAL A 363 -0.87 -12.30 -3.51
C VAL A 363 0.44 -12.23 -2.73
N ALA A 364 1.44 -11.53 -3.29
CA ALA A 364 2.73 -11.33 -2.61
C ALA A 364 2.54 -10.40 -1.39
N ARG A 365 2.95 -10.85 -0.21
CA ARG A 365 2.93 -10.06 1.03
C ARG A 365 4.30 -9.47 1.33
N LEU A 366 4.32 -8.33 2.02
CA LEU A 366 5.53 -7.78 2.58
C LEU A 366 5.98 -8.66 3.76
N GLU A 367 7.17 -9.25 3.67
CA GLU A 367 7.69 -10.13 4.71
C GLU A 367 8.08 -9.36 5.98
N ALA A 368 7.98 -10.01 7.14
CA ALA A 368 8.29 -9.39 8.42
C ALA A 368 9.79 -9.03 8.55
N PRO A 369 10.14 -7.89 9.19
CA PRO A 369 11.52 -7.61 9.57
C PRO A 369 12.04 -8.61 10.60
N TYR A 370 13.37 -8.73 10.70
CA TYR A 370 14.01 -9.63 11.65
C TYR A 370 15.35 -9.09 12.14
N PHE A 371 15.76 -9.52 13.34
CA PHE A 371 17.06 -9.19 13.89
C PHE A 371 18.12 -10.14 13.35
N GLU A 372 19.22 -9.61 12.82
CA GLU A 372 20.24 -10.42 12.11
C GLU A 372 20.85 -11.52 12.97
N LYS A 373 21.21 -11.18 14.22
CA LYS A 373 21.84 -12.11 15.18
C LYS A 373 20.85 -13.07 15.86
N TYR A 374 19.55 -12.85 15.70
CA TYR A 374 18.51 -13.50 16.51
C TYR A 374 17.45 -14.18 15.62
N PRO A 375 17.81 -15.27 14.91
CA PRO A 375 16.89 -15.96 14.00
C PRO A 375 15.71 -16.64 14.70
N GLU A 376 15.86 -16.96 16.00
CA GLU A 376 14.80 -17.55 16.85
C GLU A 376 13.91 -16.48 17.51
N ASP A 377 14.06 -15.21 17.12
CA ASP A 377 13.26 -14.09 17.61
C ASP A 377 13.33 -13.85 19.13
N ILE A 378 14.35 -14.41 19.80
CA ILE A 378 14.70 -14.12 21.20
C ILE A 378 15.89 -13.16 21.19
N VAL A 379 15.60 -11.87 21.34
CA VAL A 379 16.58 -10.78 21.24
C VAL A 379 17.09 -10.39 22.62
N ILE A 380 18.41 -10.36 22.77
CA ILE A 380 19.06 -9.83 23.98
C ILE A 380 19.45 -8.38 23.70
N ILE A 381 19.16 -7.48 24.63
CA ILE A 381 19.50 -6.06 24.48
C ILE A 381 21.03 -5.90 24.44
N GLU A 382 21.53 -5.38 23.32
CA GLU A 382 22.93 -4.99 23.10
C GLU A 382 23.02 -3.48 22.86
N ARG A 383 24.23 -2.92 22.87
CA ARG A 383 24.44 -1.49 22.55
C ARG A 383 23.86 -1.10 21.19
N GLU A 384 24.09 -1.94 20.18
CA GLU A 384 23.61 -1.76 18.82
C GLU A 384 23.11 -3.10 18.28
N LEU A 385 21.98 -3.06 17.57
CA LEU A 385 21.35 -4.22 16.95
C LEU A 385 21.13 -3.94 15.47
N VAL A 386 21.40 -4.95 14.63
CA VAL A 386 21.13 -4.87 13.19
C VAL A 386 19.81 -5.55 12.89
N LEU A 387 18.92 -4.79 12.26
CA LEU A 387 17.62 -5.22 11.83
C LEU A 387 17.54 -5.22 10.31
N ASN A 388 17.02 -6.30 9.76
CA ASN A 388 16.83 -6.51 8.33
C ASN A 388 15.37 -6.29 7.97
N ILE A 389 15.13 -5.40 6.99
CA ILE A 389 13.83 -5.27 6.34
C ILE A 389 13.91 -6.01 4.99
N PRO A 390 13.11 -7.07 4.79
CA PRO A 390 13.14 -7.88 3.57
C PRO A 390 12.95 -7.07 2.29
N TRP A 391 13.57 -7.56 1.21
CA TRP A 391 13.37 -7.00 -0.13
C TRP A 391 11.96 -7.31 -0.66
N TYR A 392 11.39 -6.36 -1.39
CA TYR A 392 10.17 -6.54 -2.17
C TYR A 392 10.34 -5.91 -3.57
N ALA A 393 9.74 -6.52 -4.59
CA ALA A 393 10.09 -6.26 -5.99
C ALA A 393 9.70 -4.86 -6.50
N TRP A 394 8.69 -4.22 -5.90
CA TRP A 394 8.25 -2.86 -6.23
C TRP A 394 8.92 -1.76 -5.38
N ARG A 395 9.96 -2.11 -4.61
CA ARG A 395 10.73 -1.16 -3.79
C ARG A 395 11.40 -0.11 -4.65
N LYS A 396 11.25 1.17 -4.26
CA LYS A 396 11.93 2.32 -4.86
C LYS A 396 12.83 3.01 -3.84
N PRO A 397 13.94 3.64 -4.28
CA PRO A 397 14.80 4.43 -3.40
C PRO A 397 14.10 5.55 -2.63
N THR A 398 13.03 6.11 -3.20
CA THR A 398 12.24 7.21 -2.62
C THR A 398 11.20 6.76 -1.61
N ASP A 399 10.97 5.45 -1.48
CA ASP A 399 9.99 4.92 -0.56
C ASP A 399 10.39 5.21 0.89
N ARG A 400 9.39 5.45 1.74
CA ARG A 400 9.58 5.61 3.18
C ARG A 400 9.11 4.34 3.86
N LEU A 401 9.97 3.78 4.69
CA LEU A 401 9.66 2.63 5.53
C LEU A 401 9.60 3.12 6.98
N THR A 402 8.56 2.72 7.70
CA THR A 402 8.45 2.97 9.14
C THR A 402 8.53 1.62 9.84
N LEU A 403 9.66 1.37 10.50
CA LEU A 403 9.84 0.20 11.35
C LEU A 403 9.13 0.44 12.68
N ILE A 404 8.45 -0.57 13.19
CA ILE A 404 7.63 -0.49 14.39
C ILE A 404 7.89 -1.73 15.27
N LEU A 405 8.18 -1.48 16.56
CA LEU A 405 7.98 -2.45 17.63
C LEU A 405 6.82 -1.95 18.49
N ARG A 406 5.79 -2.80 18.66
CA ARG A 406 4.55 -2.44 19.37
C ARG A 406 4.16 -3.52 20.35
N TYR A 407 3.88 -3.16 21.58
CA TYR A 407 3.34 -4.07 22.60
C TYR A 407 2.16 -3.41 23.33
N VAL A 408 1.03 -4.11 23.41
CA VAL A 408 -0.16 -3.65 24.16
C VAL A 408 -0.16 -4.31 25.53
N LYS A 409 -0.12 -3.51 26.59
CA LYS A 409 -0.22 -3.93 27.99
C LYS A 409 -1.69 -4.01 28.46
N SER A 410 -1.86 -4.33 29.74
CA SER A 410 -3.12 -4.15 30.47
C SER A 410 -3.68 -2.74 30.33
N LEU A 411 -5.01 -2.61 30.42
CA LEU A 411 -5.75 -1.33 30.28
C LEU A 411 -5.47 -0.59 28.96
N ASN A 412 -4.94 -1.31 27.98
CA ASN A 412 -4.63 -0.82 26.65
C ASN A 412 -3.53 0.25 26.57
N GLU A 413 -2.62 0.34 27.55
CA GLU A 413 -1.36 1.09 27.43
C GLU A 413 -0.49 0.46 26.33
N ILE A 414 0.15 1.26 25.47
CA ILE A 414 1.09 0.78 24.46
C ILE A 414 2.54 1.15 24.84
N ILE A 415 3.44 0.17 24.73
CA ILE A 415 4.87 0.44 24.50
C ILE A 415 5.12 0.49 23.00
N LEU A 416 5.69 1.59 22.52
CA LEU A 416 5.95 1.80 21.10
C LEU A 416 7.38 2.28 20.88
N PHE A 417 8.05 1.66 19.92
CA PHE A 417 9.20 2.23 19.23
C PHE A 417 8.86 2.29 17.75
N SER A 418 9.14 3.43 17.12
CA SER A 418 9.03 3.54 15.67
C SER A 418 10.09 4.46 15.11
N VAL A 419 10.58 4.12 13.91
CA VAL A 419 11.54 4.93 13.19
C VAL A 419 11.24 4.88 11.69
N THR A 420 11.17 6.05 11.07
CA THR A 420 10.94 6.20 9.63
C THR A 420 12.21 6.60 8.92
N LYS A 421 12.60 5.86 7.88
CA LYS A 421 13.72 6.19 7.00
C LYS A 421 13.33 5.96 5.55
N SER A 422 13.97 6.69 4.64
CA SER A 422 13.89 6.39 3.20
C SER A 422 14.73 5.16 2.88
N VAL A 423 14.32 4.39 1.86
CA VAL A 423 15.09 3.22 1.38
C VAL A 423 16.48 3.62 0.90
N GLY A 424 16.58 4.69 0.10
CA GLY A 424 17.83 5.15 -0.50
C GLY A 424 18.27 4.32 -1.71
N THR A 425 19.35 4.76 -2.37
CA THR A 425 19.86 4.17 -3.64
C THR A 425 20.96 3.12 -3.45
N PHE A 426 21.36 2.85 -2.20
CA PHE A 426 22.51 2.01 -1.88
C PHE A 426 22.27 0.51 -2.10
N TRP A 427 21.01 0.06 -1.98
CA TRP A 427 20.69 -1.36 -1.93
C TRP A 427 20.50 -1.96 -3.33
N ALA A 428 21.20 -3.07 -3.58
CA ALA A 428 21.00 -3.86 -4.79
C ALA A 428 19.59 -4.50 -4.84
N ASP A 429 19.15 -4.84 -6.04
CA ASP A 429 17.93 -5.63 -6.25
C ASP A 429 18.07 -6.99 -5.56
N GLY A 430 17.04 -7.43 -4.82
CA GLY A 430 17.09 -8.66 -4.02
C GLY A 430 17.68 -8.51 -2.61
N ALA A 431 18.41 -7.44 -2.31
CA ALA A 431 19.05 -7.27 -1.01
C ALA A 431 18.11 -6.63 0.03
N PRO A 432 18.08 -7.11 1.30
CA PRO A 432 17.34 -6.46 2.37
C PRO A 432 17.93 -5.07 2.70
N VAL A 433 17.14 -4.25 3.39
CA VAL A 433 17.63 -2.98 3.97
C VAL A 433 18.12 -3.26 5.39
N HIS A 434 19.35 -2.88 5.71
CA HIS A 434 19.93 -3.07 7.03
C HIS A 434 19.85 -1.77 7.83
N TRP A 435 19.21 -1.80 8.99
CA TRP A 435 19.16 -0.67 9.92
C TRP A 435 19.79 -1.03 11.25
N VAL A 436 20.65 -0.14 11.74
CA VAL A 436 21.12 -0.17 13.12
C VAL A 436 20.11 0.57 14.00
N ILE A 437 19.74 -0.05 15.11
CA ILE A 437 18.99 0.56 16.23
C ILE A 437 19.81 0.43 17.52
N ASN A 438 19.62 1.34 18.46
CA ASN A 438 20.34 1.31 19.74
C ASN A 438 19.61 0.41 20.74
N GLY A 439 20.33 -0.19 21.69
CA GLY A 439 19.71 -0.94 22.79
C GLY A 439 18.69 -0.11 23.56
N THR A 440 19.00 1.18 23.79
CA THR A 440 18.13 2.15 24.46
C THR A 440 16.78 2.33 23.76
N ASP A 441 16.70 2.08 22.45
CA ASP A 441 15.46 2.18 21.67
C ASP A 441 14.47 1.06 22.03
N ILE A 442 14.98 -0.09 22.50
CA ILE A 442 14.18 -1.29 22.80
C ILE A 442 14.17 -1.70 24.28
N GLU A 443 14.92 -1.02 25.15
CA GLU A 443 14.99 -1.30 26.60
C GLU A 443 13.61 -1.35 27.27
N GLN A 444 12.70 -0.47 26.86
CA GLN A 444 11.32 -0.43 27.37
C GLN A 444 10.51 -1.72 27.10
N PHE A 445 10.96 -2.58 26.19
CA PHE A 445 10.33 -3.87 25.87
C PHE A 445 10.92 -5.05 26.66
N ALA A 446 11.93 -4.83 27.52
CA ALA A 446 12.55 -5.90 28.28
C ALA A 446 11.53 -6.72 29.09
N GLY A 447 11.55 -8.04 28.88
CA GLY A 447 10.62 -8.99 29.49
C GLY A 447 9.30 -9.19 28.73
N TYR A 448 9.07 -8.44 27.64
CA TYR A 448 7.88 -8.54 26.81
C TYR A 448 8.18 -9.18 25.44
N ALA A 449 7.10 -9.44 24.69
CA ALA A 449 7.15 -9.95 23.32
C ALA A 449 6.39 -9.01 22.36
N PRO A 450 6.95 -7.84 21.99
CA PRO A 450 6.33 -6.94 21.02
C PRO A 450 6.16 -7.57 19.63
N ASP A 451 5.19 -7.05 18.88
CA ASP A 451 5.09 -7.22 17.44
C ASP A 451 6.14 -6.34 16.75
N LEU A 452 6.98 -6.96 15.94
CA LEU A 452 7.92 -6.35 15.01
C LEU A 452 7.35 -6.37 13.59
N TYR A 453 7.23 -5.20 12.98
CA TYR A 453 6.77 -5.04 11.60
C TYR A 453 7.24 -3.70 11.02
N PHE A 454 7.02 -3.51 9.72
CA PHE A 454 7.18 -2.22 9.07
C PHE A 454 5.96 -1.84 8.23
N VAL A 455 5.73 -0.54 8.12
CA VAL A 455 4.77 0.08 7.21
C VAL A 455 5.51 0.73 6.04
N TYR A 456 5.03 0.47 4.84
CA TYR A 456 5.49 1.03 3.58
C TYR A 456 4.61 2.19 3.12
N GLU A 457 5.24 3.35 2.90
CA GLU A 457 4.63 4.52 2.28
C GLU A 457 5.31 4.82 0.94
N SER A 458 4.53 4.73 -0.14
CA SER A 458 4.95 5.14 -1.47
C SER A 458 5.18 6.65 -1.50
N GLY A 459 6.32 7.09 -2.07
CA GLY A 459 6.55 8.51 -2.35
C GLY A 459 5.64 9.09 -3.45
N SER A 460 4.79 8.28 -4.08
CA SER A 460 3.85 8.71 -5.12
C SER A 460 2.44 8.89 -4.57
N ALA A 461 1.90 10.10 -4.70
CA ALA A 461 0.54 10.47 -4.27
C ALA A 461 -0.61 9.70 -4.98
N SER A 462 -0.31 8.80 -5.91
CA SER A 462 -1.28 8.03 -6.70
C SER A 462 -1.73 6.72 -6.04
N ASN A 463 -1.01 6.20 -5.04
CA ASN A 463 -1.45 5.04 -4.27
C ASN A 463 -2.26 5.50 -3.05
N ARG A 464 -3.56 5.79 -3.26
CA ARG A 464 -4.50 6.15 -2.16
C ARG A 464 -5.16 4.94 -1.50
N ALA A 465 -5.05 3.75 -2.10
CA ALA A 465 -5.49 2.51 -1.49
C ALA A 465 -4.61 2.21 -0.26
N ARG A 466 -5.23 1.94 0.89
CA ARG A 466 -4.55 1.45 2.08
C ARG A 466 -5.26 0.20 2.58
N SER A 467 -4.49 -0.85 2.82
CA SER A 467 -4.93 -2.02 3.57
C SER A 467 -3.74 -2.60 4.33
N VAL A 468 -4.03 -3.40 5.37
CA VAL A 468 -2.97 -4.12 6.11
C VAL A 468 -2.15 -4.96 5.15
N ASP A 469 -2.80 -5.60 4.18
CA ASP A 469 -2.14 -6.53 3.28
C ASP A 469 -1.19 -5.88 2.26
N LEU A 470 -1.27 -4.55 2.10
CA LEU A 470 -0.51 -3.82 1.10
C LEU A 470 0.58 -2.92 1.65
N ASN A 471 0.28 -2.28 2.78
CA ASN A 471 1.15 -1.27 3.36
C ASN A 471 1.86 -1.80 4.59
N GLU A 472 1.35 -2.84 5.24
CA GLU A 472 1.98 -3.44 6.41
C GLU A 472 2.64 -4.77 6.02
N SER A 473 3.83 -4.99 6.55
CA SER A 473 4.42 -6.32 6.52
C SER A 473 3.70 -7.27 7.47
N LEU A 474 3.93 -8.56 7.26
CA LEU A 474 3.64 -9.55 8.27
C LEU A 474 4.26 -9.13 9.60
N ARG A 475 3.55 -9.41 10.69
CA ARG A 475 4.05 -9.16 12.05
C ARG A 475 4.81 -10.36 12.53
N ARG A 476 5.88 -10.09 13.27
CA ARG A 476 6.71 -11.10 13.92
C ARG A 476 6.78 -10.79 15.40
N SER A 477 6.36 -11.73 16.24
CA SER A 477 6.51 -11.57 17.70
C SER A 477 7.96 -11.82 18.09
N VAL A 478 8.59 -10.85 18.73
CA VAL A 478 10.00 -10.94 19.15
C VAL A 478 10.10 -10.81 20.66
N ARG A 479 10.70 -11.79 21.34
CA ARG A 479 10.89 -11.76 22.80
C ARG A 479 12.15 -10.96 23.14
N ILE A 480 12.00 -9.88 23.90
CA ILE A 480 13.11 -9.02 24.30
C ILE A 480 13.56 -9.36 25.73
N LEU A 481 14.85 -9.65 25.91
CA LEU A 481 15.47 -9.96 27.19
C LEU A 481 16.51 -8.90 27.57
N GLN A 482 16.66 -8.64 28.87
CA GLN A 482 17.74 -7.79 29.37
C GLN A 482 19.10 -8.38 28.98
N GLY A 483 20.02 -7.51 28.57
CA GLY A 483 21.43 -7.83 28.45
C GLY A 483 22.03 -8.08 29.83
N SER A 484 22.99 -9.00 29.90
CA SER A 484 23.80 -9.26 31.10
C SER A 484 24.81 -8.15 31.36
#